data_AF-A0A259CST2-F1
#
_entry.id   AF-A0A259CST2-F1
#
_cell.length_a   1.000
_cell.length_b   1.000
_cell.length_c   1.000
_cell.angle_alpha   90.00
_cell.angle_beta   90.00
_cell.angle_gamma   90.00
#
_symmetry.space_group_name_H-M   'P 1'
#
loop_
_entity.id
_entity.type
_entity.pdbx_description
1 polymer ?
#
loop_
_entity_poly.entity_id
_entity_poly.type
_entity_poly.pdbx_seq_one_letter_code
_entity_poly.pdbx_strand_id
1 'polypeptide(L)'
;MLAQSGPDSALLNHAILGEAELPPMTAKGSAALIADRLLGLGLADQAQAWLNLDPSAPALLNARVKLAQDDPQATLALLGTDESVAALTVKAQALTALGQTRDAAELYAKIGKPDDQVSALVQTGDWPAVAADGTAPWKAVASIVTTNTALTDTAKTVTGPLARNRALVKDSSATRDAIAQLLDSVKAPAVPTQ
;
A
#
# COMPACT_ATOMS: atom_id res chain seq x y z
N MET A 1 -2.76 26.56 -20.51
CA MET A 1 -1.31 26.63 -20.25
C MET A 1 -0.98 26.40 -18.77
N LEU A 2 -1.58 27.14 -17.81
CA LEU A 2 -1.33 26.94 -16.37
C LEU A 2 -1.55 25.48 -15.90
N ALA A 3 -2.63 24.83 -16.32
CA ALA A 3 -2.93 23.44 -15.96
C ALA A 3 -1.87 22.42 -16.45
N GLN A 4 -1.23 22.67 -17.60
CA GLN A 4 -0.28 21.72 -18.21
C GLN A 4 1.16 21.94 -17.76
N SER A 5 1.58 23.18 -17.50
CA SER A 5 2.99 23.49 -17.28
C SER A 5 3.27 24.72 -16.41
N GLY A 6 2.26 25.28 -15.74
CA GLY A 6 2.47 26.37 -14.77
C GLY A 6 3.15 25.87 -13.49
N PRO A 7 3.91 26.71 -12.77
CA PRO A 7 4.49 26.35 -11.47
C PRO A 7 3.38 26.07 -10.43
N ASP A 8 3.66 25.20 -9.46
CA ASP A 8 2.66 24.78 -8.45
C ASP A 8 2.13 25.97 -7.64
N SER A 9 2.97 26.98 -7.35
CA SER A 9 2.53 28.20 -6.68
C SER A 9 1.47 28.99 -7.48
N ALA A 10 1.62 29.07 -8.80
CA ALA A 10 0.63 29.72 -9.66
C ALA A 10 -0.64 28.86 -9.79
N LEU A 11 -0.50 27.54 -9.78
CA LEU A 11 -1.65 26.64 -9.75
C LEU A 11 -2.45 26.86 -8.45
N LEU A 12 -1.80 26.81 -7.30
CA LEU A 12 -2.46 26.94 -5.99
C LEU A 12 -3.19 28.27 -5.84
N ASN A 13 -2.60 29.37 -6.29
CA ASN A 13 -3.23 30.71 -6.25
C ASN A 13 -4.52 30.81 -7.08
N HIS A 14 -4.71 29.95 -8.07
CA HIS A 14 -5.86 29.99 -8.97
C HIS A 14 -6.78 28.77 -8.86
N ALA A 15 -6.32 27.69 -8.26
CA ALA A 15 -7.00 26.41 -8.21
C ALA A 15 -7.52 26.04 -6.81
N ILE A 16 -7.05 26.70 -5.76
CA ILE A 16 -7.66 26.58 -4.43
C ILE A 16 -8.93 27.44 -4.43
N LEU A 17 -10.06 26.78 -4.25
CA LEU A 17 -11.37 27.39 -4.17
C LEU A 17 -11.77 27.59 -2.71
N GLY A 18 -12.49 28.67 -2.43
CA GLY A 18 -13.19 28.82 -1.16
C GLY A 18 -14.24 27.72 -0.96
N GLU A 19 -14.69 27.50 0.28
CA GLU A 19 -15.57 26.39 0.68
C GLU A 19 -16.91 26.32 -0.09
N ALA A 20 -17.39 27.45 -0.62
CA ALA A 20 -18.59 27.56 -1.45
C ALA A 20 -18.30 28.03 -2.89
N GLU A 21 -17.03 28.15 -3.27
CA GLU A 21 -16.64 28.63 -4.58
C GLU A 21 -16.58 27.47 -5.57
N LEU A 22 -17.23 27.64 -6.72
CA LEU A 22 -17.24 26.65 -7.79
C LEU A 22 -16.15 26.98 -8.80
N PRO A 23 -15.45 25.97 -9.36
CA PRO A 23 -14.49 26.23 -10.40
C PRO A 23 -15.18 26.88 -11.62
N PRO A 24 -14.52 27.84 -12.28
CA PRO A 24 -15.13 28.57 -13.38
C PRO A 24 -15.43 27.62 -14.56
N MET A 25 -16.65 27.68 -15.10
CA MET A 25 -17.11 26.82 -16.21
C MET A 25 -16.19 26.87 -17.43
N THR A 26 -15.51 27.99 -17.66
CA THR A 26 -14.53 28.18 -18.74
C THR A 26 -13.32 27.25 -18.63
N ALA A 27 -13.03 26.74 -17.43
CA ALA A 27 -11.92 25.84 -17.16
C ALA A 27 -12.30 24.34 -17.31
N LYS A 28 -13.53 24.01 -17.72
CA LYS A 28 -14.01 22.63 -17.87
C LYS A 28 -13.04 21.74 -18.67
N GLY A 29 -12.50 22.24 -19.78
CA GLY A 29 -11.55 21.48 -20.62
C GLY A 29 -10.18 21.23 -19.99
N SER A 30 -9.86 21.86 -18.86
CA SER A 30 -8.62 21.65 -18.09
C SER A 30 -8.88 21.09 -16.68
N ALA A 31 -10.13 20.85 -16.32
CA ALA A 31 -10.52 20.52 -14.95
C ALA A 31 -9.88 19.20 -14.47
N ALA A 32 -9.87 18.16 -15.31
CA ALA A 32 -9.20 16.91 -15.00
C ALA A 32 -7.67 17.06 -14.79
N LEU A 33 -7.01 17.91 -15.57
CA LEU A 33 -5.57 18.18 -15.41
C LEU A 33 -5.27 18.95 -14.12
N ILE A 34 -6.13 19.91 -13.78
CA ILE A 34 -6.01 20.65 -12.52
C ILE A 34 -6.24 19.70 -11.33
N ALA A 35 -7.27 18.85 -11.41
CA ALA A 35 -7.57 17.87 -10.38
C ALA A 35 -6.42 16.87 -10.15
N ASP A 36 -5.83 16.32 -11.21
CA ASP A 36 -4.70 15.38 -11.07
C ASP A 36 -3.48 16.04 -10.40
N ARG A 37 -3.20 17.30 -10.74
CA ARG A 37 -2.12 18.07 -10.08
C ARG A 37 -2.42 18.37 -8.63
N LEU A 38 -3.64 18.81 -8.31
CA LEU A 38 -4.06 19.06 -6.93
C LEU A 38 -4.00 17.79 -6.09
N LEU A 39 -4.42 16.66 -6.65
CA LEU A 39 -4.29 15.36 -6.01
C LEU A 39 -2.82 15.01 -5.75
N GLY A 40 -1.92 15.28 -6.70
CA GLY A 40 -0.47 15.11 -6.51
C GLY A 40 0.12 15.98 -5.39
N LEU A 41 -0.53 17.11 -5.07
CA LEU A 41 -0.17 18.00 -3.97
C LEU A 41 -0.87 17.64 -2.64
N GLY A 42 -1.67 16.56 -2.61
CA GLY A 42 -2.43 16.14 -1.42
C GLY A 42 -3.72 16.91 -1.18
N LEU A 43 -4.18 17.73 -2.13
CA LEU A 43 -5.39 18.54 -2.02
C LEU A 43 -6.59 17.81 -2.62
N ALA A 44 -6.96 16.67 -2.03
CA ALA A 44 -7.98 15.77 -2.56
C ALA A 44 -9.37 16.42 -2.65
N ASP A 45 -9.77 17.21 -1.65
CA ASP A 45 -11.06 17.90 -1.64
C ASP A 45 -11.17 18.94 -2.75
N GLN A 46 -10.10 19.69 -2.98
CA GLN A 46 -10.03 20.64 -4.08
C GLN A 46 -10.07 19.90 -5.41
N ALA A 47 -9.30 18.82 -5.56
CA ALA A 47 -9.35 17.98 -6.76
C ALA A 47 -10.77 17.48 -7.07
N GLN A 48 -11.54 17.07 -6.05
CA GLN A 48 -12.94 16.66 -6.23
C GLN A 48 -13.82 17.81 -6.75
N ALA A 49 -13.67 19.03 -6.24
CA ALA A 49 -14.42 20.19 -6.72
C ALA A 49 -14.18 20.45 -8.21
N TRP A 50 -12.93 20.29 -8.66
CA TRP A 50 -12.57 20.38 -10.07
C TRP A 50 -13.13 19.21 -10.90
N LEU A 51 -13.14 17.98 -10.38
CA LEU A 51 -13.73 16.83 -11.09
C LEU A 51 -15.25 16.93 -11.26
N ASN A 52 -15.95 17.58 -10.32
CA ASN A 52 -17.39 17.82 -10.45
C ASN A 52 -17.75 18.67 -11.69
N LEU A 53 -16.80 19.48 -12.19
CA LEU A 53 -16.95 20.28 -13.40
C LEU A 53 -16.84 19.44 -14.69
N ASP A 54 -16.15 18.30 -14.63
CA ASP A 54 -15.91 17.41 -15.76
C ASP A 54 -16.46 15.99 -15.49
N PRO A 55 -17.75 15.76 -15.76
CA PRO A 55 -18.35 14.42 -15.64
C PRO A 55 -17.75 13.37 -16.56
N SER A 56 -16.99 13.80 -17.59
CA SER A 56 -16.28 12.90 -18.50
C SER A 56 -14.87 12.54 -18.02
N ALA A 57 -14.46 13.01 -16.84
CA ALA A 57 -13.16 12.69 -16.28
C ALA A 57 -12.98 11.17 -16.12
N PRO A 58 -11.75 10.65 -16.33
CA PRO A 58 -11.48 9.21 -16.22
C PRO A 58 -11.89 8.65 -14.85
N ALA A 59 -12.54 7.48 -14.85
CA ALA A 59 -12.96 6.80 -13.62
C ALA A 59 -11.79 6.55 -12.65
N LEU A 60 -10.61 6.23 -13.17
CA LEU A 60 -9.39 6.04 -12.39
C LEU A 60 -8.97 7.30 -11.62
N LEU A 61 -9.12 8.49 -12.22
CA LEU A 61 -8.78 9.74 -11.56
C LEU A 61 -9.76 10.05 -10.42
N ASN A 62 -11.07 9.89 -10.67
CA ASN A 62 -12.09 9.99 -9.64
C ASN A 62 -11.84 9.02 -8.47
N ALA A 63 -11.50 7.77 -8.78
CA ALA A 63 -11.20 6.75 -7.78
C ALA A 63 -9.97 7.12 -6.94
N ARG A 64 -8.89 7.62 -7.55
CA ARG A 64 -7.70 8.07 -6.81
C ARG A 64 -8.01 9.25 -5.88
N VAL A 65 -8.88 10.18 -6.31
CA VAL A 65 -9.33 11.27 -5.44
C VAL A 65 -10.11 10.72 -4.25
N LYS A 66 -11.05 9.79 -4.47
CA LYS A 66 -11.79 9.16 -3.36
C LYS A 66 -10.91 8.40 -2.38
N LEU A 67 -9.89 7.71 -2.89
CA LEU A 67 -8.93 7.03 -2.03
C LEU A 67 -8.16 8.02 -1.15
N ALA A 68 -7.76 9.17 -1.71
CA ALA A 68 -7.07 10.22 -0.97
C ALA A 68 -7.98 11.00 0.01
N GLN A 69 -9.30 10.88 -0.13
CA GLN A 69 -10.30 11.40 0.82
C GLN A 69 -10.68 10.37 1.90
N ASP A 70 -9.91 9.28 2.05
CA ASP A 70 -10.22 8.16 2.95
C ASP A 70 -11.60 7.52 2.69
N ASP A 71 -12.07 7.52 1.43
CA ASP A 71 -13.28 6.83 0.98
C ASP A 71 -12.94 5.62 0.07
N PRO A 72 -12.47 4.51 0.65
CA PRO A 72 -12.10 3.32 -0.10
C PRO A 72 -13.33 2.59 -0.70
N GLN A 73 -14.53 2.76 -0.12
CA GLN A 73 -15.74 2.14 -0.67
C GLN A 73 -16.15 2.79 -1.99
N ALA A 74 -16.19 4.13 -2.05
CA ALA A 74 -16.45 4.84 -3.29
C ALA A 74 -15.37 4.57 -4.34
N THR A 75 -14.11 4.43 -3.91
CA THR A 75 -12.98 4.06 -4.79
C THR A 75 -13.25 2.75 -5.52
N LEU A 76 -13.64 1.69 -4.80
CA LEU A 76 -13.94 0.40 -5.40
C LEU A 76 -15.16 0.45 -6.33
N ALA A 77 -16.20 1.19 -5.95
CA ALA A 77 -17.39 1.37 -6.77
C ALA A 77 -17.08 2.06 -8.11
N LEU A 78 -16.20 3.08 -8.09
CA LEU A 78 -15.79 3.81 -9.29
C LEU A 78 -14.94 2.96 -10.25
N LEU A 79 -14.09 2.08 -9.71
CA LEU A 79 -13.23 1.23 -10.53
C LEU A 79 -13.94 0.00 -11.08
N GLY A 80 -15.08 -0.41 -10.49
CA GLY A 80 -15.96 -1.45 -11.02
C GLY A 80 -15.21 -2.69 -11.52
N THR A 81 -15.36 -3.01 -12.81
CA THR A 81 -14.73 -4.17 -13.47
C THR A 81 -13.42 -3.85 -14.20
N ASP A 82 -12.82 -2.67 -13.98
CA ASP A 82 -11.54 -2.31 -14.62
C ASP A 82 -10.41 -3.21 -14.09
N GLU A 83 -9.76 -3.94 -14.99
CA GLU A 83 -8.64 -4.86 -14.71
C GLU A 83 -7.28 -4.32 -15.18
N SER A 84 -7.21 -3.05 -15.59
CA SER A 84 -5.93 -2.42 -15.87
C SER A 84 -5.02 -2.46 -14.64
N VAL A 85 -3.71 -2.56 -14.85
CA VAL A 85 -2.73 -2.60 -13.74
C VAL A 85 -2.87 -1.40 -12.80
N ALA A 86 -3.17 -0.22 -13.36
CA ALA A 86 -3.40 0.99 -12.59
C ALA A 86 -4.67 0.89 -11.72
N ALA A 87 -5.79 0.42 -12.28
CA ALA A 87 -7.02 0.21 -11.52
C ALA A 87 -6.85 -0.85 -10.43
N LEU A 88 -6.22 -1.99 -10.75
CA LEU A 88 -5.95 -3.05 -9.78
C LEU A 88 -5.03 -2.58 -8.64
N THR A 89 -4.05 -1.71 -8.93
CA THR A 89 -3.22 -1.08 -7.88
C THR A 89 -4.06 -0.25 -6.93
N VAL A 90 -4.95 0.61 -7.44
CA VAL A 90 -5.81 1.46 -6.61
C VAL A 90 -6.85 0.62 -5.85
N LYS A 91 -7.39 -0.45 -6.46
CA LYS A 91 -8.26 -1.42 -5.76
C LYS A 91 -7.54 -2.09 -4.60
N ALA A 92 -6.30 -2.55 -4.80
CA ALA A 92 -5.53 -3.18 -3.74
C ALA A 92 -5.28 -2.22 -2.57
N GLN A 93 -4.97 -0.94 -2.86
CA GLN A 93 -4.83 0.10 -1.83
C GLN A 93 -6.14 0.34 -1.06
N ALA A 94 -7.26 0.42 -1.76
CA ALA A 94 -8.57 0.57 -1.13
C ALA A 94 -8.95 -0.63 -0.24
N LEU A 95 -8.66 -1.86 -0.69
CA LEU A 95 -8.86 -3.08 0.11
C LEU A 95 -7.98 -3.08 1.36
N THR A 96 -6.71 -2.67 1.25
CA THR A 96 -5.83 -2.49 2.42
C THR A 96 -6.42 -1.49 3.42
N ALA A 97 -6.93 -0.34 2.94
CA ALA A 97 -7.56 0.67 3.80
C ALA A 97 -8.83 0.17 4.50
N LEU A 98 -9.57 -0.76 3.86
CA LEU A 98 -10.73 -1.44 4.46
C LEU A 98 -10.36 -2.58 5.42
N GLY A 99 -9.07 -2.89 5.58
CA GLY A 99 -8.60 -4.04 6.36
C GLY A 99 -8.76 -5.39 5.65
N GLN A 100 -9.15 -5.40 4.37
CA GLN A 100 -9.23 -6.59 3.51
C GLN A 100 -7.85 -6.90 2.91
N THR A 101 -6.84 -7.01 3.77
CA THR A 101 -5.43 -7.11 3.39
C THR A 101 -5.08 -8.42 2.69
N ARG A 102 -5.84 -9.50 2.90
CA ARG A 102 -5.66 -10.75 2.13
C ARG A 102 -6.01 -10.54 0.66
N ASP A 103 -7.18 -9.97 0.39
CA ASP A 103 -7.64 -9.72 -0.98
C ASP A 103 -6.72 -8.71 -1.69
N ALA A 104 -6.21 -7.73 -0.95
CA ALA A 104 -5.18 -6.81 -1.45
C ALA A 104 -3.90 -7.55 -1.87
N ALA A 105 -3.42 -8.52 -1.07
CA ALA A 105 -2.24 -9.31 -1.40
C ALA A 105 -2.42 -10.12 -2.69
N GLU A 106 -3.60 -10.71 -2.90
CA GLU A 106 -3.92 -11.44 -4.13
C GLU A 106 -3.90 -10.52 -5.36
N LEU A 107 -4.41 -9.29 -5.23
CA LEU A 107 -4.33 -8.29 -6.29
C LEU A 107 -2.88 -7.89 -6.57
N TYR A 108 -2.06 -7.63 -5.54
CA TYR A 108 -0.64 -7.30 -5.70
C TYR A 108 0.15 -8.43 -6.39
N ALA A 109 -0.17 -9.69 -6.07
CA ALA A 109 0.38 -10.85 -6.75
C ALA A 109 0.00 -10.85 -8.25
N LYS A 110 -1.28 -10.61 -8.58
CA LYS A 110 -1.78 -10.56 -9.95
C LYS A 110 -1.09 -9.49 -10.81
N ILE A 111 -0.73 -8.35 -10.22
CA ILE A 111 -0.07 -7.25 -10.93
C ILE A 111 1.46 -7.25 -10.83
N GLY A 112 2.07 -8.29 -10.25
CA GLY A 112 3.52 -8.44 -10.16
C GLY A 112 4.20 -7.43 -9.23
N LYS A 113 3.55 -7.07 -8.12
CA LYS A 113 4.12 -6.23 -7.05
C LYS A 113 4.43 -7.06 -5.79
N PRO A 114 5.54 -7.83 -5.79
CA PRO A 114 5.83 -8.79 -4.72
C PRO A 114 6.09 -8.13 -3.36
N ASP A 115 6.69 -6.93 -3.33
CA ASP A 115 6.96 -6.24 -2.05
C ASP A 115 5.66 -5.77 -1.36
N ASP A 116 4.70 -5.26 -2.13
CA ASP A 116 3.37 -4.86 -1.64
C ASP A 116 2.56 -6.08 -1.20
N GLN A 117 2.63 -7.19 -1.96
CA GLN A 117 2.02 -8.47 -1.59
C GLN A 117 2.54 -8.97 -0.24
N VAL A 118 3.86 -9.02 -0.07
CA VAL A 118 4.49 -9.48 1.19
C VAL A 118 4.08 -8.60 2.35
N SER A 119 4.09 -7.29 2.17
CA SER A 119 3.68 -6.35 3.22
C SER A 119 2.23 -6.61 3.65
N ALA A 120 1.33 -6.84 2.69
CA ALA A 120 -0.06 -7.19 2.96
C ALA A 120 -0.21 -8.55 3.67
N LEU A 121 0.54 -9.58 3.27
CA LEU A 121 0.53 -10.90 3.91
C LEU A 121 1.11 -10.89 5.34
N VAL A 122 2.13 -10.06 5.58
CA VAL A 122 2.68 -9.86 6.93
C VAL A 122 1.64 -9.19 7.82
N GLN A 123 0.89 -8.21 7.30
CA GLN A 123 -0.16 -7.51 8.04
C GLN A 123 -1.35 -8.43 8.40
N THR A 124 -1.65 -9.45 7.59
CA THR A 124 -2.66 -10.48 7.92
C THR A 124 -2.15 -11.55 8.88
N GLY A 125 -0.82 -11.63 9.10
CA GLY A 125 -0.20 -12.69 9.88
C GLY A 125 -0.15 -14.05 9.17
N ASP A 126 -0.34 -14.10 7.85
CA ASP A 126 -0.28 -15.34 7.06
C ASP A 126 1.19 -15.73 6.77
N TRP A 127 1.91 -16.10 7.83
CA TRP A 127 3.30 -16.54 7.74
C TRP A 127 3.51 -17.75 6.81
N PRO A 128 2.60 -18.74 6.71
CA PRO A 128 2.70 -19.78 5.69
C PRO A 128 2.73 -19.23 4.27
N ALA A 129 1.87 -18.27 3.93
CA ALA A 129 1.89 -17.63 2.61
C ALA A 129 3.16 -16.79 2.40
N VAL A 130 3.64 -16.07 3.42
CA VAL A 130 4.93 -15.33 3.33
C VAL A 130 6.11 -16.30 3.12
N ALA A 131 6.08 -17.49 3.72
CA ALA A 131 7.12 -18.51 3.52
C ALA A 131 7.08 -19.12 2.11
N ALA A 132 5.90 -19.25 1.50
CA ALA A 132 5.75 -19.75 0.15
C ALA A 132 6.18 -18.69 -0.89
N ASP A 133 5.54 -17.52 -0.83
CA ASP A 133 5.51 -16.55 -1.93
C ASP A 133 6.29 -15.26 -1.63
N GLY A 134 6.86 -15.13 -0.43
CA GLY A 134 7.57 -13.92 -0.04
C GLY A 134 8.95 -13.75 -0.66
N THR A 135 9.39 -12.49 -0.73
CA THR A 135 10.75 -12.10 -1.13
C THR A 135 11.77 -12.45 -0.02
N ALA A 136 13.03 -12.64 -0.39
CA ALA A 136 14.11 -12.68 0.61
C ALA A 136 14.32 -11.24 1.11
N PRO A 137 14.35 -10.96 2.43
CA PRO A 137 14.54 -11.84 3.58
C PRO A 137 13.27 -12.25 4.35
N TRP A 138 12.09 -11.75 3.96
CA TRP A 138 10.81 -12.10 4.61
C TRP A 138 10.53 -13.60 4.62
N LYS A 139 10.91 -14.31 3.55
CA LYS A 139 10.80 -15.77 3.45
C LYS A 139 11.60 -16.51 4.54
N ALA A 140 12.79 -16.02 4.89
CA ALA A 140 13.63 -16.61 5.94
C ALA A 140 12.99 -16.44 7.33
N VAL A 141 12.45 -15.25 7.61
CA VAL A 141 11.73 -14.97 8.86
C VAL A 141 10.45 -15.80 8.96
N ALA A 142 9.66 -15.86 7.90
CA ALA A 142 8.43 -16.65 7.87
C ALA A 142 8.70 -18.16 8.04
N SER A 143 9.79 -18.67 7.46
CA SER A 143 10.21 -20.07 7.66
C SER A 143 10.57 -20.35 9.12
N ILE A 144 11.23 -19.41 9.81
CA ILE A 144 11.55 -19.55 11.23
C ILE A 144 10.27 -19.52 12.06
N VAL A 145 9.37 -18.57 11.83
CA VAL A 145 8.10 -18.45 12.58
C VAL A 145 7.25 -19.72 12.42
N THR A 146 7.13 -20.25 11.21
CA THR A 146 6.35 -21.46 10.91
C THR A 146 7.02 -22.75 11.41
N THR A 147 8.35 -22.79 11.49
CA THR A 147 9.09 -23.96 12.01
C THR A 147 9.17 -23.93 13.54
N ASN A 148 9.21 -22.76 14.17
CA ASN A 148 9.32 -22.64 15.63
C ASN A 148 8.02 -23.04 16.34
N THR A 149 6.86 -22.89 15.69
CA THR A 149 5.60 -23.53 16.13
C THR A 149 5.64 -25.06 16.03
N ALA A 150 6.47 -25.63 15.14
CA ALA A 150 6.69 -27.08 15.06
C ALA A 150 7.72 -27.59 16.09
N LEU A 151 8.61 -26.73 16.58
CA LEU A 151 9.62 -27.06 17.62
C LEU A 151 9.00 -27.34 18.99
N THR A 152 7.80 -26.86 19.29
CA THR A 152 7.02 -27.33 20.45
C THR A 152 6.71 -28.83 20.40
N ASP A 153 6.73 -29.45 19.21
CA ASP A 153 6.54 -30.90 19.05
C ASP A 153 7.86 -31.66 18.83
N THR A 154 8.85 -31.08 18.15
CA THR A 154 10.16 -31.74 17.97
C THR A 154 11.08 -31.64 19.19
N ALA A 155 10.98 -30.60 20.02
CA ALA A 155 11.72 -30.55 21.30
C ALA A 155 11.26 -31.64 22.29
N LYS A 156 10.04 -32.19 22.13
CA LYS A 156 9.57 -33.38 22.86
C LYS A 156 10.31 -34.65 22.42
N THR A 157 10.77 -34.73 21.16
CA THR A 157 11.41 -35.94 20.60
C THR A 157 12.92 -35.97 20.79
N VAL A 158 13.58 -34.83 21.09
CA VAL A 158 15.00 -34.81 21.45
C VAL A 158 15.21 -35.38 22.85
N THR A 159 15.89 -36.53 22.91
CA THR A 159 16.21 -37.24 24.16
C THR A 159 17.38 -36.57 24.87
N GLY A 160 17.15 -36.06 26.09
CA GLY A 160 18.18 -35.53 26.99
C GLY A 160 18.20 -33.99 27.14
N PRO A 161 18.33 -33.46 28.37
CA PRO A 161 18.22 -32.02 28.65
C PRO A 161 19.31 -31.17 28.00
N LEU A 162 20.55 -31.66 27.86
CA LEU A 162 21.65 -30.94 27.21
C LEU A 162 21.45 -30.80 25.69
N ALA A 163 20.94 -31.84 25.04
CA ALA A 163 20.64 -31.82 23.60
C ALA A 163 19.53 -30.81 23.30
N ARG A 164 18.50 -30.72 24.14
CA ARG A 164 17.46 -29.68 24.05
C ARG A 164 18.02 -28.28 24.26
N ASN A 165 18.84 -28.07 25.29
CA ASN A 165 19.45 -26.76 25.55
C ASN A 165 20.33 -26.30 24.38
N ARG A 166 21.10 -27.21 23.78
CA ARG A 166 21.91 -26.91 22.59
C ARG A 166 21.06 -26.55 21.38
N ALA A 167 19.94 -27.24 21.16
CA ALA A 167 18.99 -26.92 20.09
C ALA A 167 18.39 -25.52 20.30
N LEU A 168 17.89 -25.23 21.50
CA LEU A 168 17.31 -23.92 21.86
C LEU A 168 18.29 -22.76 21.63
N VAL A 169 19.56 -22.92 22.01
CA VAL A 169 20.58 -21.88 21.79
C VAL A 169 20.84 -21.66 20.30
N LYS A 170 20.91 -22.73 19.50
CA LYS A 170 21.11 -22.66 18.06
C LYS A 170 19.91 -21.97 17.38
N ASP A 171 18.70 -22.30 17.77
CA ASP A 171 17.47 -21.72 17.21
C ASP A 171 17.35 -20.23 17.58
N SER A 172 17.75 -19.87 18.82
CA SER A 172 17.83 -18.47 19.26
C SER A 172 18.84 -17.64 18.47
N SER A 173 20.03 -18.20 18.16
CA SER A 173 20.99 -17.51 17.26
C SER A 173 20.41 -17.34 15.85
N ALA A 174 19.85 -18.39 15.26
CA ALA A 174 19.30 -18.32 13.90
C ALA A 174 18.14 -17.32 13.79
N THR A 175 17.29 -17.24 14.81
CA THR A 175 16.20 -16.25 14.88
C THR A 175 16.74 -14.82 14.92
N ARG A 176 17.77 -14.56 15.75
CA ARG A 176 18.36 -13.21 15.84
C ARG A 176 19.03 -12.79 14.54
N ASP A 177 19.75 -13.69 13.88
CA ASP A 177 20.43 -13.41 12.62
C ASP A 177 19.42 -13.10 11.50
N ALA A 178 18.31 -13.84 11.44
CA ALA A 178 17.26 -13.58 10.45
C ALA A 178 16.52 -12.26 10.70
N ILE A 179 16.26 -11.91 11.96
CA ILE A 179 15.68 -10.61 12.33
C ILE A 179 16.65 -9.48 11.96
N ALA A 180 17.95 -9.64 12.22
CA ALA A 180 18.96 -8.65 11.85
C ALA A 180 19.00 -8.42 10.33
N GLN A 181 19.02 -9.49 9.53
CA GLN A 181 18.95 -9.40 8.07
C GLN A 181 17.66 -8.74 7.57
N LEU A 182 16.52 -9.02 8.22
CA LEU A 182 15.26 -8.36 7.89
C LEU A 182 15.33 -6.86 8.21
N LEU A 183 15.81 -6.48 9.39
CA LEU A 183 15.94 -5.08 9.79
C LEU A 183 16.89 -4.30 8.88
N ASP A 184 17.99 -4.92 8.42
CA ASP A 184 18.91 -4.31 7.46
C ASP A 184 18.27 -4.11 6.07
N SER A 185 17.31 -4.97 5.71
CA SER A 185 16.61 -4.90 4.41
C SER A 185 15.44 -3.91 4.39
N VAL A 186 14.81 -3.67 5.54
CA VAL A 186 13.67 -2.76 5.64
C VAL A 186 14.22 -1.35 5.76
N LYS A 187 14.10 -0.57 4.68
CA LYS A 187 14.53 0.83 4.64
C LYS A 187 13.88 1.60 5.79
N ALA A 188 14.69 2.07 6.74
CA ALA A 188 14.18 2.84 7.88
C ALA A 188 13.35 4.03 7.35
N PRO A 189 12.16 4.29 7.92
CA PRO A 189 11.37 5.46 7.54
C PRO A 189 12.23 6.71 7.74
N ALA A 190 12.36 7.52 6.68
CA ALA A 190 13.09 8.78 6.76
C ALA A 190 12.41 9.64 7.83
N VAL A 191 13.11 9.88 8.93
CA VAL A 191 12.67 10.82 9.96
C VAL A 191 12.55 12.18 9.28
N PRO A 192 11.37 12.83 9.29
CA PRO A 192 11.22 14.16 8.70
C PRO A 192 12.16 15.09 9.47
N THR A 193 13.11 15.69 8.74
CA THR A 193 13.96 16.75 9.25
C THR A 193 13.05 17.94 9.51
N GLN A 194 12.85 18.30 10.78
CA GLN A 194 12.21 19.56 11.17
C GLN A 194 13.10 20.74 10.81
#